data_AF-A0A9D7UG33-F1
#
_entry.id   AF-A0A9D7UG33-F1
#
_cell.length_a   1.000
_cell.length_b   1.000
_cell.length_c   1.000
_cell.angle_alpha   90.00
_cell.angle_beta   90.00
_cell.angle_gamma   90.00
#
_symmetry.space_group_name_H-M   'P 1'
#
loop_
_entity.id
_entity.type
_entity.pdbx_description
1 polymer ?
#
loop_
_entity_poly.entity_id
_entity_poly.type
_entity_poly.pdbx_seq_one_letter_code
_entity_poly.pdbx_strand_id
1 'polypeptide(L)'
;MVRLTRTVRCSVGAGRPMTPGAAGTPSAGRNGYAGWPRSAGLARFYELDVSVEGDVEPVTGYFLNIQEVDRIVRETAIPFIDQACGRSPEREPAELLPSVARAMAPALAGRLASLRWRVTPTYSVELESDQMNRVVMRQRFEFAASHRLHCPTLSDEENRRLFGKCNSPNGHGHNYVVEPAVAVRLNPAGPPSFTLEALERLTGEAVIARFDHKHLNEDTREFATIGGVNPSVENIARVCFDLLAPAIREAGAELASVTVWETEKTSATYPA
;
A
#
# COMPACT_ATOMS: atom_id res chain seq x y z
N MET A 1 10.65 -22.14 -9.58
CA MET A 1 10.12 -21.24 -8.53
C MET A 1 9.23 -20.14 -9.09
N VAL A 2 8.01 -20.03 -8.57
CA VAL A 2 7.03 -18.98 -8.88
C VAL A 2 6.61 -18.28 -7.59
N ARG A 3 6.07 -17.06 -7.70
CA ARG A 3 5.42 -16.33 -6.60
C ARG A 3 3.92 -16.22 -6.87
N LEU A 4 3.11 -16.75 -5.96
CA LEU A 4 1.65 -16.65 -6.00
C LEU A 4 1.17 -15.73 -4.88
N THR A 5 0.36 -14.72 -5.20
CA THR A 5 -0.26 -13.85 -4.20
C THR A 5 -1.76 -14.10 -4.15
N ARG A 6 -2.28 -14.29 -2.94
CA ARG A 6 -3.72 -14.47 -2.68
C ARG A 6 -4.21 -13.45 -1.67
N THR A 7 -5.17 -12.62 -2.07
CA THR A 7 -5.89 -11.70 -1.19
C THR A 7 -7.01 -12.43 -0.45
N VAL A 8 -6.98 -12.37 0.88
CA VAL A 8 -8.03 -12.89 1.77
C VAL A 8 -8.71 -11.72 2.47
N ARG A 9 -10.03 -11.60 2.29
CA ARG A 9 -10.87 -10.57 2.92
C ARG A 9 -11.52 -11.11 4.16
N CYS A 10 -11.56 -10.31 5.23
CA CYS A 10 -12.17 -10.71 6.49
C CYS A 10 -12.77 -9.55 7.26
N SER A 11 -13.67 -9.87 8.20
CA SER A 11 -14.17 -8.95 9.20
C SER A 11 -13.87 -9.46 10.60
N VAL A 12 -13.40 -8.58 11.49
CA VAL A 12 -13.07 -8.89 12.89
C VAL A 12 -13.82 -7.96 13.86
N GLY A 13 -13.97 -8.37 15.11
CA GLY A 13 -14.66 -7.61 16.16
C GLY A 13 -16.18 -7.77 16.20
N ALA A 14 -16.74 -8.76 15.51
CA ALA A 14 -18.20 -8.94 15.38
C ALA A 14 -18.90 -9.58 16.61
N GLY A 15 -18.22 -9.73 17.75
CA GLY A 15 -18.82 -10.16 19.02
C GLY A 15 -19.48 -11.56 19.03
N ARG A 16 -19.38 -12.35 17.96
CA ARG A 16 -19.82 -13.75 17.93
C ARG A 16 -18.62 -14.66 18.16
N PRO A 17 -18.69 -15.62 19.10
CA PRO A 17 -17.64 -16.61 19.24
C PRO A 17 -17.42 -17.32 17.90
N MET A 18 -16.17 -17.33 17.44
CA MET A 18 -15.72 -18.10 16.29
C MET A 18 -15.61 -19.58 16.67
N THR A 19 -16.70 -20.19 17.14
CA THR A 19 -16.77 -21.64 17.36
C THR A 19 -17.28 -22.31 16.08
N PRO A 20 -16.47 -23.18 15.44
CA PRO A 20 -16.98 -24.04 14.37
C PRO A 20 -18.16 -24.86 14.90
N GLY A 21 -19.34 -24.74 14.28
CA GLY A 21 -20.51 -25.59 14.59
C GLY A 21 -21.59 -25.02 15.51
N ALA A 22 -21.52 -23.75 15.94
CA ALA A 22 -22.62 -23.12 16.69
C ALA A 22 -23.80 -22.74 15.75
N ALA A 23 -25.03 -23.10 16.12
CA ALA A 23 -26.24 -22.85 15.33
C ALA A 23 -26.35 -21.35 14.92
N GLY A 24 -26.38 -21.09 13.61
CA GLY A 24 -26.40 -19.72 13.05
C GLY A 24 -25.05 -19.21 12.50
N THR A 25 -23.98 -20.02 12.53
CA THR A 25 -22.81 -19.81 11.68
C THR A 25 -23.16 -20.08 10.21
N PRO A 26 -22.88 -19.15 9.27
CA PRO A 26 -22.86 -19.47 7.85
C PRO A 26 -21.98 -20.72 7.64
N SER A 27 -22.39 -21.61 6.73
CA SER A 27 -21.70 -22.89 6.53
C SER A 27 -20.18 -22.69 6.48
N ALA A 28 -19.45 -23.57 7.16
CA ALA A 28 -18.00 -23.57 7.29
C ALA A 28 -17.25 -23.81 5.95
N GLY A 29 -17.79 -23.36 4.81
CA GLY A 29 -17.27 -23.74 3.49
C GLY A 29 -17.66 -22.87 2.30
N ARG A 30 -18.24 -21.67 2.48
CA ARG A 30 -18.49 -20.77 1.34
C ARG A 30 -17.83 -19.40 1.53
N ASN A 31 -16.93 -19.05 0.59
CA ASN A 31 -16.38 -17.71 0.48
C ASN A 31 -17.52 -16.74 0.15
N GLY A 32 -17.85 -15.84 1.09
CA GLY A 32 -18.68 -14.68 0.77
C GLY A 32 -17.93 -13.71 -0.13
N TYR A 33 -18.62 -12.98 -1.00
CA TYR A 33 -18.01 -11.96 -1.86
C TYR A 33 -17.27 -10.87 -1.06
N ALA A 34 -17.80 -10.56 0.14
CA ALA A 34 -17.24 -9.58 1.07
C ALA A 34 -16.20 -10.15 2.04
N GLY A 35 -15.79 -11.42 1.90
CA GLY A 35 -14.81 -12.05 2.80
C GLY A 35 -15.41 -12.98 3.86
N TRP A 36 -14.52 -13.58 4.64
CA TRP A 36 -14.86 -14.47 5.76
C TRP A 36 -13.90 -14.26 6.94
N PRO A 37 -14.38 -14.04 8.18
CA PRO A 37 -15.77 -13.85 8.58
C PRO A 37 -16.45 -12.70 7.83
N ARG A 38 -17.74 -12.86 7.50
CA ARG A 38 -18.53 -11.78 6.89
C ARG A 38 -19.02 -10.85 8.00
N SER A 39 -19.01 -9.54 7.75
CA SER A 39 -19.73 -8.62 8.62
C SER A 39 -21.23 -8.60 8.28
N ALA A 40 -22.07 -8.74 9.29
CA ALA A 40 -23.50 -8.40 9.22
C ALA A 40 -23.86 -7.23 10.16
N GLY A 41 -22.87 -6.68 10.89
CA GLY A 41 -23.03 -5.63 11.90
C GLY A 41 -21.82 -4.69 11.94
N LEU A 42 -21.55 -4.05 13.09
CA LEU A 42 -20.33 -3.26 13.26
C LEU A 42 -19.12 -4.20 13.34
N ALA A 43 -18.15 -4.02 12.44
CA ALA A 43 -16.93 -4.81 12.39
C ALA A 43 -15.83 -4.01 11.67
N ARG A 44 -14.57 -4.40 11.90
CA ARG A 44 -13.43 -3.91 11.12
C ARG A 44 -13.25 -4.81 9.90
N PHE A 45 -13.14 -4.24 8.71
CA PHE A 45 -12.89 -4.98 7.47
C PHE A 45 -11.42 -4.87 7.09
N TYR A 46 -10.79 -6.00 6.78
CA TYR A 46 -9.39 -6.09 6.42
C TYR A 46 -9.17 -6.96 5.19
N GLU A 47 -8.10 -6.68 4.45
CA GLU A 47 -7.58 -7.57 3.42
C GLU A 47 -6.14 -7.97 3.74
N LEU A 48 -5.82 -9.24 3.53
CA LEU A 48 -4.48 -9.81 3.70
C LEU A 48 -4.01 -10.34 2.34
N ASP A 49 -3.00 -9.71 1.75
CA ASP A 49 -2.30 -10.20 0.58
C ASP A 49 -1.19 -11.14 1.05
N VAL A 50 -1.36 -12.43 0.80
CA VAL A 50 -0.40 -13.48 1.20
C VAL A 50 0.36 -13.94 -0.03
N SER A 51 1.65 -13.63 -0.10
CA SER A 51 2.52 -14.06 -1.20
C SER A 51 3.31 -15.29 -0.78
N VAL A 52 3.25 -16.36 -1.55
CA VAL A 52 3.94 -17.63 -1.29
C VAL A 52 4.81 -17.98 -2.48
N GLU A 53 6.02 -18.45 -2.22
CA GLU A 53 6.96 -18.94 -3.22
C GLU A 53 7.20 -20.43 -3.11
N GLY A 54 7.37 -21.08 -4.26
CA GLY A 54 7.72 -22.48 -4.36
C GLY A 54 7.75 -22.96 -5.79
N ASP A 55 7.88 -24.26 -5.99
CA ASP A 55 8.00 -24.87 -7.30
C ASP A 55 6.65 -25.33 -7.85
N VAL A 56 6.50 -25.17 -9.17
CA VAL A 56 5.33 -25.67 -9.90
C VAL A 56 5.52 -27.16 -10.11
N GLU A 57 4.52 -27.95 -9.76
CA GLU A 57 4.57 -29.38 -10.03
C GLU A 57 4.52 -29.61 -11.56
N PRO A 58 5.47 -30.37 -12.15
CA PRO A 58 5.62 -30.47 -13.61
C PRO A 58 4.46 -31.10 -14.38
N VAL A 59 3.72 -32.03 -13.79
CA VAL A 59 2.61 -32.76 -14.42
C VAL A 59 1.33 -31.91 -14.44
N THR A 60 1.00 -31.31 -13.31
CA THR A 60 -0.22 -30.52 -13.12
C THR A 60 -0.05 -29.07 -13.55
N GLY A 61 1.18 -28.56 -13.62
CA GLY A 61 1.45 -27.14 -13.80
C GLY A 61 0.98 -26.29 -12.62
N TYR A 62 0.70 -26.92 -11.47
CA TYR A 62 0.09 -26.29 -10.31
C TYR A 62 1.09 -26.15 -9.18
N PHE A 63 1.11 -24.99 -8.52
CA PHE A 63 1.96 -24.75 -7.35
C PHE A 63 1.19 -24.96 -6.03
N LEU A 64 0.14 -24.16 -5.81
CA LEU A 64 -0.56 -24.12 -4.53
C LEU A 64 -2.06 -23.90 -4.73
N ASN A 65 -2.89 -24.66 -4.01
CA ASN A 65 -4.33 -24.41 -3.99
C ASN A 65 -4.61 -23.17 -3.16
N ILE A 66 -5.14 -22.11 -3.80
CA ILE A 66 -5.46 -20.85 -3.12
C ILE A 66 -6.47 -21.01 -1.97
N GLN A 67 -7.27 -22.08 -1.97
CA GLN A 67 -8.17 -22.41 -0.86
C GLN A 67 -7.41 -22.82 0.40
N GLU A 68 -6.20 -23.36 0.28
CA GLU A 68 -5.35 -23.65 1.43
C GLU A 68 -4.85 -22.36 2.06
N VAL A 69 -4.51 -21.35 1.26
CA VAL A 69 -4.16 -20.01 1.77
C VAL A 69 -5.34 -19.39 2.51
N ASP A 70 -6.55 -19.44 1.91
CA ASP A 70 -7.78 -18.98 2.56
C ASP A 70 -7.99 -19.69 3.91
N ARG A 71 -7.83 -21.01 3.98
CA ARG A 71 -7.95 -21.81 5.21
C ARG A 71 -6.92 -21.41 6.26
N ILE A 72 -5.65 -21.34 5.89
CA ILE A 72 -4.55 -20.99 6.82
C ILE A 72 -4.78 -19.62 7.42
N VAL A 73 -5.12 -18.61 6.61
CA VAL A 73 -5.44 -17.27 7.11
C VAL A 73 -6.60 -17.30 8.10
N ARG A 74 -7.64 -18.10 7.85
CA ARG A 74 -8.81 -18.22 8.74
C ARG A 74 -8.50 -18.91 10.06
N GLU A 75 -7.61 -19.88 10.06
CA GLU A 75 -7.28 -20.67 11.25
C GLU A 75 -6.18 -20.03 12.09
N THR A 76 -5.37 -19.13 11.50
CA THR A 76 -4.19 -18.55 12.17
C THR A 76 -4.26 -17.03 12.27
N ALA A 77 -4.21 -16.30 11.15
CA ALA A 77 -4.12 -14.85 11.13
C ALA A 77 -5.36 -14.14 11.65
N ILE A 78 -6.56 -14.54 11.19
CA ILE A 78 -7.80 -13.88 11.58
C ILE A 78 -8.05 -13.98 13.09
N PRO A 79 -7.94 -15.17 13.74
CA PRO A 79 -8.09 -15.27 15.19
C PRO A 79 -7.07 -14.43 15.96
N PHE A 80 -5.83 -14.35 15.47
CA PHE A 80 -4.79 -13.53 16.08
C PHE A 80 -5.14 -12.03 16.03
N ILE A 81 -5.58 -11.56 14.86
CA ILE A 81 -6.00 -10.16 14.64
C ILE A 81 -7.26 -9.83 15.47
N ASP A 82 -8.25 -10.72 15.49
CA ASP A 82 -9.49 -10.55 16.26
C ASP A 82 -9.21 -10.45 17.76
N GLN A 83 -8.34 -11.32 18.28
CA GLN A 83 -7.89 -11.28 19.66
C GLN A 83 -7.16 -9.97 19.99
N ALA A 84 -6.25 -9.51 19.12
CA ALA A 84 -5.55 -8.25 19.31
C ALA A 84 -6.52 -7.06 19.31
N CYS A 85 -7.48 -7.04 18.38
CA CYS A 85 -8.55 -6.06 18.32
C CYS A 85 -9.42 -5.99 19.59
N GLY A 86 -9.59 -7.11 20.29
CA GLY A 86 -10.37 -7.18 21.54
C GLY A 86 -9.56 -6.82 22.79
N ARG A 87 -8.26 -7.13 22.83
CA ARG A 87 -7.41 -6.97 24.04
C ARG A 87 -6.56 -5.71 24.05
N SER A 88 -6.12 -5.27 22.88
CA SER A 88 -5.18 -4.16 22.71
C SER A 88 -5.49 -3.42 21.40
N PRO A 89 -6.68 -2.81 21.27
CA PRO A 89 -7.11 -2.10 20.06
C PRO A 89 -6.19 -0.94 19.65
N GLU A 90 -5.36 -0.44 20.57
CA GLU A 90 -4.36 0.60 20.39
C GLU A 90 -3.06 0.12 19.74
N ARG A 91 -2.84 -1.20 19.62
CA ARG A 91 -1.62 -1.72 18.99
C ARG A 91 -1.59 -1.43 17.49
N GLU A 92 -0.45 -0.93 17.04
CA GLU A 92 -0.18 -0.68 15.63
C GLU A 92 -0.14 -2.00 14.82
N PRO A 93 -0.79 -2.08 13.65
CA PRO A 93 -0.74 -3.25 12.77
C PRO A 93 0.69 -3.68 12.42
N ALA A 94 1.60 -2.70 12.28
CA ALA A 94 3.03 -2.90 12.05
C ALA A 94 3.70 -3.80 13.11
N GLU A 95 3.30 -3.67 14.38
CA GLU A 95 3.86 -4.48 15.49
C GLU A 95 3.33 -5.91 15.48
N LEU A 96 2.09 -6.10 15.02
CA LEU A 96 1.43 -7.40 15.02
C LEU A 96 1.85 -8.26 13.83
N LEU A 97 2.12 -7.64 12.68
CA LEU A 97 2.34 -8.32 11.40
C LEU A 97 3.40 -9.44 11.45
N PRO A 98 4.58 -9.28 12.11
CA PRO A 98 5.56 -10.37 12.21
C PRO A 98 5.05 -11.57 13.00
N SER A 99 4.20 -11.36 14.00
CA SER A 99 3.61 -12.45 14.79
C SER A 99 2.54 -13.18 13.99
N VAL A 100 1.74 -12.45 13.20
CA VAL A 100 0.78 -13.03 12.25
C VAL A 100 1.53 -13.89 11.20
N ALA A 101 2.58 -13.35 10.60
CA ALA A 101 3.40 -14.08 9.62
C ALA A 101 4.03 -15.35 10.22
N ARG A 102 4.59 -15.27 11.44
CA ARG A 102 5.16 -16.43 12.15
C ARG A 102 4.12 -17.51 12.47
N ALA A 103 2.89 -17.13 12.80
CA ALA A 103 1.81 -18.08 13.04
C ALA A 103 1.37 -18.80 11.76
N MET A 104 1.36 -18.10 10.62
CA MET A 104 0.94 -18.64 9.32
C MET A 104 2.01 -19.50 8.65
N ALA A 105 3.27 -19.06 8.68
CA ALA A 105 4.33 -19.58 7.81
C ALA A 105 4.52 -21.12 7.89
N PRO A 106 4.51 -21.77 9.06
CA PRO A 106 4.69 -23.22 9.15
C PRO A 106 3.57 -24.05 8.52
N ALA A 107 2.38 -23.47 8.30
CA ALA A 107 1.23 -24.18 7.75
C ALA A 107 1.15 -24.10 6.22
N LEU A 108 1.98 -23.27 5.57
CA LEU A 108 2.02 -23.12 4.12
C LEU A 108 2.84 -24.23 3.47
N ALA A 109 2.37 -24.76 2.34
CA ALA A 109 3.11 -25.76 1.56
C ALA A 109 4.34 -25.17 0.82
N GLY A 110 4.50 -23.85 0.81
CA GLY A 110 5.65 -23.14 0.26
C GLY A 110 6.18 -22.10 1.24
N ARG A 111 7.22 -21.38 0.82
CA ARG A 111 7.81 -20.30 1.63
C ARG A 111 6.89 -19.09 1.59
N LEU A 112 6.43 -18.59 2.74
CA LEU A 112 5.84 -17.25 2.81
C LEU A 112 6.88 -16.27 2.24
N ALA A 113 6.57 -15.57 1.16
CA ALA A 113 7.45 -14.56 0.57
C ALA A 113 7.21 -13.20 1.26
N SER A 114 5.97 -12.71 1.20
CA SER A 114 5.53 -11.48 1.84
C SER A 114 4.12 -11.60 2.41
N LEU A 115 3.83 -10.77 3.41
CA LEU A 115 2.49 -10.60 3.96
C LEU A 115 2.18 -9.11 4.01
N ARG A 116 1.18 -8.67 3.25
CA ARG A 116 0.63 -7.31 3.33
C ARG A 116 -0.74 -7.33 3.98
N TRP A 117 -0.94 -6.47 4.96
CA TRP A 117 -2.21 -6.21 5.60
C TRP A 117 -2.72 -4.82 5.19
N ARG A 118 -3.81 -4.79 4.42
CA ARG A 118 -4.57 -3.58 4.10
C ARG A 118 -5.55 -3.32 5.24
N VAL A 119 -5.20 -2.34 6.06
CA VAL A 119 -5.93 -1.96 7.28
C VAL A 119 -7.13 -1.10 6.92
N THR A 120 -6.96 -0.23 5.92
CA THR A 120 -8.02 0.56 5.30
C THR A 120 -7.84 0.52 3.78
N PRO A 121 -8.76 1.10 2.98
CA PRO A 121 -8.55 1.24 1.53
C PRO A 121 -7.32 2.07 1.15
N THR A 122 -6.81 2.90 2.06
CA THR A 122 -5.70 3.84 1.81
C THR A 122 -4.45 3.52 2.63
N TYR A 123 -4.54 2.69 3.68
CA TYR A 123 -3.44 2.34 4.56
C TYR A 123 -3.11 0.84 4.51
N SER A 124 -1.85 0.51 4.33
CA SER A 124 -1.37 -0.87 4.45
C SER A 124 0.00 -0.97 5.11
N VAL A 125 0.25 -2.11 5.75
CA VAL A 125 1.56 -2.50 6.27
C VAL A 125 1.97 -3.81 5.62
N GLU A 126 3.24 -3.95 5.28
CA GLU A 126 3.76 -5.13 4.60
C GLU A 126 5.08 -5.57 5.22
N LEU A 127 5.30 -6.88 5.29
CA LEU A 127 6.62 -7.44 5.60
C LEU A 127 7.04 -8.42 4.52
N GLU A 128 8.34 -8.48 4.29
CA GLU A 128 8.99 -9.58 3.59
C GLU A 128 9.50 -10.57 4.63
N SER A 129 9.34 -11.86 4.33
CA SER A 129 9.63 -12.95 5.27
C SER A 129 11.12 -13.10 5.65
N ASP A 130 12.02 -12.61 4.82
CA ASP A 130 13.46 -12.57 5.06
C ASP A 130 13.88 -11.39 5.94
N GLN A 131 13.00 -10.40 6.12
CA GLN A 131 13.22 -9.18 6.90
C GLN A 131 12.16 -8.99 7.99
N MET A 132 11.99 -9.97 8.87
CA MET A 132 10.95 -9.97 9.93
C MET A 132 11.07 -8.84 10.98
N ASN A 133 12.15 -8.08 10.97
CA ASN A 133 12.36 -6.89 11.82
C ASN A 133 12.10 -5.57 11.07
N ARG A 134 11.56 -5.61 9.86
CA ARG A 134 11.29 -4.44 9.02
C ARG A 134 9.91 -4.58 8.40
N VAL A 135 9.14 -3.50 8.45
CA VAL A 135 7.84 -3.41 7.79
C VAL A 135 7.83 -2.20 6.87
N VAL A 136 7.03 -2.25 5.81
CA VAL A 136 6.80 -1.12 4.91
C VAL A 136 5.38 -0.63 5.10
N MET A 137 5.25 0.60 5.58
CA MET A 137 3.99 1.32 5.73
C MET A 137 3.68 2.08 4.44
N ARG A 138 2.44 2.02 3.96
CA ARG A 138 1.97 2.74 2.78
C ARG A 138 0.66 3.44 3.08
N GLN A 139 0.61 4.74 2.83
CA GLN A 139 -0.59 5.56 2.97
C GLN A 139 -0.84 6.32 1.67
N ARG A 140 -2.06 6.27 1.16
CA ARG A 140 -2.49 7.08 0.02
C ARG A 140 -2.96 8.45 0.47
N PHE A 141 -2.53 9.46 -0.27
CA PHE A 141 -2.96 10.85 -0.15
C PHE A 141 -3.38 11.36 -1.52
N GLU A 142 -4.22 12.38 -1.54
CA GLU A 142 -4.73 12.97 -2.78
C GLU A 142 -4.40 14.47 -2.83
N PHE A 143 -4.09 14.97 -4.01
CA PHE A 143 -4.01 16.41 -4.28
C PHE A 143 -4.51 16.71 -5.69
N ALA A 144 -5.20 17.84 -5.85
CA ALA A 144 -5.70 18.29 -7.15
C ALA A 144 -4.73 19.32 -7.73
N ALA A 145 -4.24 19.09 -8.96
CA ALA A 145 -3.35 20.05 -9.61
C ALA A 145 -3.56 20.10 -11.12
N SER A 146 -3.32 21.27 -11.70
CA SER A 146 -3.26 21.46 -13.15
C SER A 146 -1.82 21.59 -13.64
N HIS A 147 -1.57 21.23 -14.89
CA HIS A 147 -0.27 21.34 -15.52
C HIS A 147 -0.34 21.33 -17.05
N ARG A 148 0.81 21.60 -17.66
CA ARG A 148 1.06 21.47 -19.09
C ARG A 148 2.39 20.76 -19.30
N LEU A 149 2.37 19.71 -20.14
CA LEU A 149 3.60 19.10 -20.60
C LEU A 149 4.15 19.89 -21.78
N HIS A 150 5.25 20.61 -21.60
CA HIS A 150 5.86 21.45 -22.61
C HIS A 150 7.38 21.55 -22.41
N CYS A 151 8.14 21.50 -23.50
CA CYS A 151 9.58 21.66 -23.51
C CYS A 151 9.95 22.97 -24.24
N PRO A 152 10.49 23.99 -23.56
CA PRO A 152 10.78 25.30 -24.15
C PRO A 152 11.83 25.28 -25.28
N THR A 153 12.66 24.24 -25.32
CA THR A 153 13.71 24.09 -26.34
C THR A 153 13.21 23.42 -27.62
N LEU A 154 11.96 22.92 -27.63
CA LEU A 154 11.33 22.34 -28.82
C LEU A 154 10.40 23.37 -29.47
N SER A 155 10.22 23.26 -30.78
CA SER A 155 9.19 24.04 -31.47
C SER A 155 7.78 23.66 -31.00
N ASP A 156 6.82 24.54 -31.26
CA ASP A 156 5.41 24.28 -30.98
C ASP A 156 4.87 23.03 -31.68
N GLU A 157 5.33 22.76 -32.90
CA GLU A 157 4.93 21.57 -33.65
C GLU A 157 5.49 20.29 -33.02
N GLU A 158 6.76 20.29 -32.63
CA GLU A 158 7.40 19.17 -31.95
C GLU A 158 6.74 18.89 -30.59
N ASN A 159 6.43 19.94 -29.82
CA ASN A 159 5.72 19.84 -28.56
C ASN A 159 4.32 19.22 -28.73
N ARG A 160 3.53 19.71 -29.70
CA ARG A 160 2.21 19.14 -30.00
C ARG A 160 2.31 17.70 -30.47
N ARG A 161 3.31 17.37 -31.29
CA ARG A 161 3.52 16.00 -31.78
C ARG A 161 3.89 15.04 -30.65
N LEU A 162 4.73 15.47 -29.72
CA LEU A 162 5.24 14.64 -28.63
C LEU A 162 4.21 14.44 -27.50
N PHE A 163 3.63 15.54 -27.01
CA PHE A 163 2.77 15.52 -25.82
C PHE A 163 1.27 15.52 -26.14
N GLY A 164 0.90 15.75 -27.41
CA GLY A 164 -0.49 15.71 -27.86
C GLY A 164 -1.40 16.61 -27.02
N LYS A 165 -2.49 16.02 -26.50
CA LYS A 165 -3.48 16.72 -25.67
C LYS A 165 -2.90 17.31 -24.38
N CYS A 166 -1.82 16.71 -23.85
CA CYS A 166 -1.16 17.19 -22.63
C CYS A 166 -0.38 18.50 -22.86
N ASN A 167 -0.17 18.93 -24.12
CA ASN A 167 0.45 20.21 -24.46
C ASN A 167 -0.53 21.39 -24.62
N SER A 168 -1.82 21.19 -24.34
CA SER A 168 -2.85 22.24 -24.39
C SER A 168 -2.29 23.57 -23.83
N PRO A 169 -2.39 24.71 -24.56
CA PRO A 169 -1.80 25.98 -24.11
C PRO A 169 -2.29 26.43 -22.73
N ASN A 170 -3.53 26.08 -22.37
CA ASN A 170 -4.13 26.40 -21.07
C ASN A 170 -4.01 25.25 -20.05
N GLY A 171 -3.18 24.24 -20.35
CA GLY A 171 -3.01 23.06 -19.51
C GLY A 171 -4.24 22.15 -19.46
N HIS A 172 -4.21 21.26 -18.47
CA HIS A 172 -5.28 20.37 -18.01
C HIS A 172 -4.98 20.00 -16.54
N GLY A 173 -5.78 19.18 -15.88
CA GLY A 173 -5.49 18.80 -14.49
C GLY A 173 -5.98 17.41 -14.12
N HIS A 174 -5.55 16.97 -12.94
CA HIS A 174 -5.81 15.64 -12.40
C HIS A 174 -6.01 15.70 -10.88
N ASN A 175 -6.70 14.69 -10.37
CA ASN A 175 -6.70 14.35 -8.96
C ASN A 175 -5.62 13.28 -8.77
N TYR A 176 -4.42 13.72 -8.43
CA TYR A 176 -3.29 12.82 -8.24
C TYR A 176 -3.46 12.04 -6.93
N VAL A 177 -3.08 10.77 -6.95
CA VAL A 177 -2.90 9.97 -5.72
C VAL A 177 -1.40 9.79 -5.52
N VAL A 178 -0.89 10.08 -4.33
CA VAL A 178 0.50 9.80 -3.93
C VAL A 178 0.51 8.76 -2.81
N GLU A 179 1.33 7.72 -2.95
CA GLU A 179 1.52 6.66 -1.97
C GLU A 179 3.02 6.51 -1.66
N PRO A 180 3.51 7.18 -0.60
CA PRO A 180 4.83 6.91 -0.06
C PRO A 180 4.85 5.52 0.59
N ALA A 181 5.89 4.75 0.29
CA ALA A 181 6.20 3.48 0.92
C ALA A 181 7.39 3.66 1.86
N VAL A 182 7.13 3.67 3.16
CA VAL A 182 8.14 3.94 4.19
C VAL A 182 8.49 2.66 4.93
N ALA A 183 9.75 2.27 4.85
CA ALA A 183 10.28 1.17 5.61
C ALA A 183 10.67 1.60 7.03
N VAL A 184 10.17 0.85 7.99
CA VAL A 184 10.35 1.09 9.42
C VAL A 184 10.95 -0.15 10.06
N ARG A 185 12.03 0.03 10.82
CA ARG A 185 12.62 -1.05 11.63
C ARG A 185 11.81 -1.21 12.91
N LEU A 186 11.44 -2.45 13.20
CA LEU A 186 10.76 -2.81 14.43
C LEU A 186 11.77 -2.98 15.56
N ASN A 187 11.46 -2.42 16.72
CA ASN A 187 12.22 -2.62 17.94
C ASN A 187 11.48 -3.65 18.83
N PRO A 188 12.08 -4.80 19.17
CA PRO A 188 11.45 -5.75 20.09
C PRO A 188 11.21 -5.19 21.50
N ALA A 189 11.93 -4.14 21.90
CA ALA A 189 11.91 -3.56 23.23
C ALA A 189 10.96 -2.35 23.39
N GLY A 190 10.30 -1.89 22.31
CA GLY A 190 9.42 -0.72 22.36
C GLY A 190 8.65 -0.49 21.05
N PRO A 191 7.75 0.50 21.02
CA PRO A 191 6.97 0.79 19.81
C PRO A 191 7.88 1.24 18.65
N PRO A 192 7.41 1.15 17.38
CA PRO A 192 8.13 1.68 16.24
C PRO A 192 8.47 3.16 16.43
N SER A 193 9.67 3.57 16.02
CA SER A 193 10.08 4.98 16.09
C SER A 193 9.33 5.88 15.10
N PHE A 194 8.65 5.29 14.12
CA PHE A 194 7.93 5.98 13.06
C PHE A 194 6.49 5.47 12.99
N THR A 195 5.53 6.39 12.99
CA THR A 195 4.09 6.11 13.09
C THR A 195 3.32 6.55 11.85
N LEU A 196 2.06 6.14 11.74
CA LEU A 196 1.18 6.61 10.65
C LEU A 196 0.96 8.12 10.74
N GLU A 197 0.77 8.67 11.95
CA GLU A 197 0.66 10.11 12.18
C GLU A 197 1.89 10.87 11.67
N ALA A 198 3.10 10.33 11.89
CA ALA A 198 4.32 10.93 11.36
C ALA A 198 4.33 10.92 9.83
N LEU A 199 3.90 9.81 9.19
CA LEU A 199 3.77 9.72 7.73
C LEU A 199 2.78 10.75 7.18
N GLU A 200 1.62 10.87 7.79
CA GLU A 200 0.56 11.81 7.41
C GLU A 200 1.04 13.25 7.51
N ARG A 201 1.62 13.61 8.66
CA ARG A 201 2.15 14.96 8.90
C ARG A 201 3.24 15.32 7.89
N LEU A 202 4.25 14.45 7.73
CA LEU A 202 5.38 14.71 6.83
C LEU A 202 4.95 14.79 5.36
N THR A 203 4.02 13.94 4.94
CA THR A 203 3.47 13.98 3.58
C THR A 203 2.62 15.22 3.36
N GLY A 204 1.81 15.59 4.35
CA GLY A 204 1.04 16.83 4.37
C GLY A 204 1.91 18.07 4.20
N GLU A 205 2.98 18.17 4.99
CA GLU A 205 3.91 19.31 4.98
C GLU A 205 4.76 19.39 3.71
N ALA A 206 5.34 18.27 3.26
CA ALA A 206 6.32 18.28 2.17
C ALA A 206 5.69 18.24 0.78
N VAL A 207 4.54 17.57 0.62
CA VAL A 207 3.92 17.31 -0.69
C VAL A 207 2.58 18.00 -0.82
N ILE A 208 1.62 17.73 0.07
CA ILE A 208 0.23 18.19 -0.10
C ILE A 208 0.15 19.72 -0.04
N ALA A 209 0.72 20.33 1.01
CA ALA A 209 0.76 21.79 1.15
C ALA A 209 1.48 22.50 -0.02
N ARG A 210 2.31 21.76 -0.76
CA ARG A 210 3.12 22.27 -1.86
C ARG A 210 2.41 22.23 -3.20
N PHE A 211 1.62 21.19 -3.46
CA PHE A 211 1.07 20.91 -4.79
C PHE A 211 -0.46 20.93 -4.87
N ASP A 212 -1.16 20.83 -3.74
CA ASP A 212 -2.61 20.83 -3.75
C ASP A 212 -3.19 22.19 -4.17
N HIS A 213 -4.20 22.12 -5.04
CA HIS A 213 -4.86 23.25 -5.69
C HIS A 213 -3.88 24.22 -6.39
N LYS A 214 -2.84 23.69 -7.04
CA LYS A 214 -1.83 24.46 -7.78
C LYS A 214 -1.85 24.20 -9.28
N HIS A 215 -1.42 25.19 -10.05
CA HIS A 215 -0.88 24.96 -11.38
C HIS A 215 0.62 24.63 -11.26
N LEU A 216 1.01 23.36 -11.45
CA LEU A 216 2.35 22.86 -11.18
C LEU A 216 3.44 23.71 -11.86
N ASN A 217 3.26 24.09 -13.13
CA ASN A 217 4.26 24.86 -13.84
C ASN A 217 4.39 26.33 -13.39
N GLU A 218 3.36 26.90 -12.78
CA GLU A 218 3.28 28.34 -12.50
C GLU A 218 3.46 28.63 -11.01
N ASP A 219 2.92 27.78 -10.15
CA ASP A 219 2.89 27.98 -8.70
C ASP A 219 4.01 27.23 -7.95
N THR A 220 4.78 26.38 -8.64
CA THR A 220 5.80 25.54 -8.00
C THR A 220 7.16 25.75 -8.65
N ARG A 221 8.21 25.82 -7.83
CA ARG A 221 9.59 25.95 -8.34
C ARG A 221 10.09 24.65 -8.97
N GLU A 222 9.62 23.50 -8.48
CA GLU A 222 10.07 22.17 -8.93
C GLU A 222 9.66 21.91 -10.38
N PHE A 223 8.49 22.38 -10.79
CA PHE A 223 7.95 22.17 -12.12
C PHE A 223 7.91 23.44 -12.98
N ALA A 224 8.56 24.51 -12.53
CA ALA A 224 8.69 25.75 -13.26
C ALA A 224 9.25 25.50 -14.67
N THR A 225 8.67 26.16 -15.68
CA THR A 225 9.06 25.98 -17.08
C THR A 225 10.55 26.23 -17.33
N ILE A 226 11.16 27.13 -16.57
CA ILE A 226 12.60 27.40 -16.60
C ILE A 226 13.17 27.02 -15.23
N GLY A 227 14.18 26.15 -15.22
CA GLY A 227 14.88 25.72 -14.01
C GLY A 227 14.19 24.60 -13.22
N GLY A 228 12.93 24.27 -13.54
CA GLY A 228 12.23 23.09 -13.05
C GLY A 228 12.27 21.91 -14.03
N VAL A 229 11.49 20.87 -13.72
CA VAL A 229 11.30 19.69 -14.55
C VAL A 229 9.88 19.64 -15.11
N ASN A 230 9.71 19.01 -16.27
CA ASN A 230 8.39 18.84 -16.87
C ASN A 230 7.51 17.97 -15.95
N PRO A 231 6.27 18.37 -15.55
CA PRO A 231 5.44 17.65 -14.58
C PRO A 231 4.80 16.37 -15.14
N SER A 232 5.57 15.52 -15.82
CA SER A 232 5.12 14.17 -16.14
C SER A 232 4.96 13.36 -14.84
N VAL A 233 4.11 12.33 -14.85
CA VAL A 233 3.84 11.50 -13.65
C VAL A 233 5.13 10.88 -13.08
N GLU A 234 6.12 10.55 -13.93
CA GLU A 234 7.43 10.06 -13.53
C GLU A 234 8.24 11.12 -12.77
N ASN A 235 8.25 12.35 -13.26
CA ASN A 235 8.92 13.46 -12.59
C ASN A 235 8.21 13.85 -11.30
N ILE A 236 6.87 13.79 -11.26
CA ILE A 236 6.11 14.05 -10.03
C ILE A 236 6.47 13.00 -8.97
N ALA A 237 6.50 11.71 -9.31
CA ALA A 237 6.91 10.65 -8.39
C ALA A 237 8.32 10.88 -7.83
N ARG A 238 9.28 11.22 -8.71
CA ARG A 238 10.66 11.55 -8.29
C ARG A 238 10.73 12.76 -7.37
N VAL A 239 10.07 13.86 -7.73
CA VAL A 239 10.07 15.09 -6.93
C VAL A 239 9.43 14.85 -5.56
N CYS A 240 8.31 14.12 -5.49
CA CYS A 240 7.70 13.74 -4.22
C CYS A 240 8.66 12.90 -3.35
N PHE A 241 9.38 11.96 -3.95
CA PHE A 241 10.41 11.18 -3.25
C PHE A 241 11.54 12.07 -2.71
N ASP A 242 12.10 12.94 -3.56
CA ASP A 242 13.22 13.82 -3.20
C ASP A 242 12.86 14.80 -2.07
N LEU A 243 11.60 15.26 -2.03
CA LEU A 243 11.08 16.12 -0.96
C LEU A 243 10.86 15.35 0.36
N LEU A 244 10.36 14.12 0.29
CA LEU A 244 10.01 13.32 1.47
C LEU A 244 11.21 12.62 2.10
N ALA A 245 12.14 12.09 1.30
CA ALA A 245 13.21 11.22 1.77
C ALA A 245 14.06 11.84 2.89
N PRO A 246 14.44 13.13 2.87
CA PRO A 246 15.18 13.75 3.97
C PRO A 246 14.39 13.79 5.28
N ALA A 247 13.11 14.19 5.21
CA ALA A 247 12.26 14.35 6.38
C ALA A 247 11.91 13.00 7.03
N ILE A 248 11.65 11.98 6.21
CA ILE A 248 11.43 10.60 6.67
C ILE A 248 12.69 10.03 7.35
N ARG A 249 13.87 10.30 6.78
CA ARG A 249 15.15 9.87 7.34
C ARG A 249 15.45 10.54 8.69
N GLU A 250 15.17 11.84 8.81
CA GLU A 250 15.30 12.57 10.08
C GLU A 250 14.36 12.03 11.15
N ALA A 251 13.16 11.59 10.76
CA ALA A 251 12.21 10.90 11.63
C ALA A 251 12.58 9.42 11.93
N GLY A 252 13.76 8.95 11.50
CA GLY A 252 14.28 7.63 11.86
C GLY A 252 13.73 6.46 11.03
N ALA A 253 13.17 6.72 9.86
CA ALA A 253 12.70 5.70 8.91
C ALA A 253 13.38 5.85 7.54
N GLU A 254 13.04 4.98 6.60
CA GLU A 254 13.58 4.98 5.24
C GLU A 254 12.44 5.06 4.23
N LEU A 255 12.45 6.07 3.35
CA LEU A 255 11.51 6.10 2.23
C LEU A 255 12.00 5.13 1.16
N ALA A 256 11.28 4.03 0.98
CA ALA A 256 11.64 3.00 0.01
C ALA A 256 11.25 3.41 -1.42
N SER A 257 10.04 3.93 -1.60
CA SER A 257 9.57 4.46 -2.87
C SER A 257 8.37 5.39 -2.70
N VAL A 258 8.03 6.12 -3.75
CA VAL A 258 6.78 6.87 -3.89
C VAL A 258 6.14 6.46 -5.19
N THR A 259 4.87 6.03 -5.13
CA THR A 259 4.05 5.85 -6.32
C THR A 259 3.09 7.01 -6.48
N VAL A 260 2.99 7.57 -7.69
CA VAL A 260 2.02 8.61 -8.04
C VAL A 260 1.13 8.10 -9.16
N TRP A 261 -0.17 8.17 -8.95
CA TRP A 261 -1.18 7.95 -9.98
C TRP A 261 -1.65 9.29 -10.50
N GLU A 262 -1.50 9.50 -11.80
CA GLU A 262 -2.15 10.62 -12.51
C GLU A 262 -3.63 10.28 -12.79
N THR A 263 -3.90 9.00 -13.06
CA THR A 263 -5.25 8.45 -13.22
C THR A 263 -5.30 7.04 -12.63
N GLU A 264 -6.49 6.46 -12.49
CA GLU A 264 -6.63 5.06 -12.04
C GLU A 264 -5.84 4.03 -12.88
N LYS A 265 -5.53 4.38 -14.14
CA LYS A 265 -4.86 3.50 -15.11
C LYS A 265 -3.40 3.87 -15.37
N THR A 266 -2.93 5.00 -14.85
CA THR A 266 -1.61 5.56 -15.18
C THR A 266 -0.90 5.99 -13.90
N SER A 267 0.23 5.36 -13.62
CA SER A 267 1.07 5.67 -12.46
C SER A 267 2.54 5.46 -12.76
N ALA A 268 3.39 6.12 -11.97
CA ALA A 268 4.82 5.88 -11.91
C ALA A 268 5.27 5.70 -10.47
N THR A 269 6.31 4.89 -10.26
CA THR A 269 6.94 4.65 -8.96
C THR A 269 8.41 5.05 -9.03
N TYR A 270 8.90 5.75 -8.01
CA TYR A 270 10.31 6.15 -7.90
C TYR A 270 10.84 6.01 -6.45
N PRO A 271 12.07 5.48 -6.26
CA PRO A 271 12.77 4.61 -7.19
C PRO A 271 11.96 3.32 -7.46
N ALA A 272 12.27 2.65 -8.56
CA ALA A 272 11.63 1.39 -8.98
C ALA A 272 12.28 0.16 -8.32
#